data_AF-A0A6J5TVY8-F1
#
_entry.id   AF-A0A6J5TVY8-F1
#
_cell.length_a   1.000
_cell.length_b   1.000
_cell.length_c   1.000
_cell.angle_alpha   90.00
_cell.angle_beta   90.00
_cell.angle_gamma   90.00
#
_symmetry.space_group_name_H-M   'P 1'
#
loop_
_entity.id
_entity.type
_entity.pdbx_description
1 polymer ?
#
loop_
_entity_poly.entity_id
_entity_poly.type
_entity_poly.pdbx_seq_one_letter_code
_entity_poly.pdbx_strand_id
1 'polypeptide(L)'
;MEPQHQPTSCKTEDHHHHYLQNPSSSGSPRSTTLPTPTCCKCGAPTPMAAPPPSFSDISPPPNYRPIRAPAINLPPNPNSQQAIILAPVPQPLSVPQISPPYHFQAPSKIIQSPDDLRRFHDSFPGKHFLGFVAALSDSIRAKKISDPCHESPTIATIVSILQTLIQWVDEIPPTKQAARYGNVSFRSWHERLSQTSDSLMLQFLPEHLHASTIEIVPYFTDSFGNPSRIDYGTGHETNFAAWLYCLARMGVIKEEDCPAVVARVFVKYLDLMRKLQLVYCLEPAGSHGVWGLDDYHFLPFIFGSSQLIGHKYMKPKSIHNDDIVENFSKEYLYISGIEFIKKVKKGPFSEHSPLLDDISGVPNWNKVNSGLLKMYKAEVLEKVPIMQHFLFGWLIKCDGSNLDGIMHWFSLTETSLISLLE
;
A
#
# COMPACT_ATOMS: atom_id res chain seq x y z
N MET A 1 -52.01 33.81 -17.48
CA MET A 1 -52.94 33.95 -18.61
C MET A 1 -52.12 33.84 -19.87
N GLU A 2 -52.30 32.72 -20.57
CA GLU A 2 -52.11 32.40 -22.00
C GLU A 2 -51.60 33.48 -22.99
N PRO A 3 -51.23 33.08 -24.23
CA PRO A 3 -50.39 31.96 -24.68
C PRO A 3 -49.46 32.45 -25.83
N GLN A 4 -48.72 31.58 -26.54
CA GLN A 4 -48.64 31.74 -28.00
C GLN A 4 -48.22 30.48 -28.75
N HIS A 5 -49.11 30.16 -29.69
CA HIS A 5 -49.13 29.12 -30.70
C HIS A 5 -48.12 29.35 -31.83
N GLN A 6 -47.55 28.26 -32.33
CA GLN A 6 -47.14 28.04 -33.74
C GLN A 6 -48.36 28.16 -34.69
N PRO A 7 -48.19 28.47 -36.00
CA PRO A 7 -48.12 27.37 -36.99
C PRO A 7 -47.42 27.65 -38.35
N THR A 8 -46.87 26.55 -38.94
CA THR A 8 -46.90 26.07 -40.38
C THR A 8 -46.47 27.01 -41.54
N SER A 9 -45.77 26.60 -42.62
CA SER A 9 -46.08 25.51 -43.58
C SER A 9 -45.03 25.42 -44.73
N CYS A 10 -45.07 24.29 -45.47
CA CYS A 10 -44.63 23.94 -46.85
C CYS A 10 -43.29 23.19 -47.00
N LYS A 11 -43.28 21.85 -47.19
CA LYS A 11 -43.59 21.01 -48.41
C LYS A 11 -42.46 21.11 -49.46
N THR A 12 -41.83 20.04 -49.97
CA THR A 12 -42.29 18.80 -50.69
C THR A 12 -41.10 17.79 -50.75
N GLU A 13 -41.27 16.47 -50.51
CA GLU A 13 -41.50 15.32 -51.46
C GLU A 13 -40.36 15.11 -52.49
N ASP A 14 -39.73 13.95 -52.74
CA ASP A 14 -40.14 12.53 -52.94
C ASP A 14 -38.95 11.55 -52.64
N HIS A 15 -39.08 10.32 -52.08
CA HIS A 15 -39.61 9.02 -52.61
C HIS A 15 -38.83 8.49 -53.86
N HIS A 16 -38.40 7.22 -54.07
CA HIS A 16 -38.82 5.85 -53.71
C HIS A 16 -37.71 4.82 -54.15
N HIS A 17 -37.39 3.76 -53.39
CA HIS A 17 -37.76 2.32 -53.52
C HIS A 17 -36.71 1.30 -54.05
N HIS A 18 -36.51 0.26 -53.23
CA HIS A 18 -36.35 -1.19 -53.45
C HIS A 18 -35.60 -1.75 -54.68
N TYR A 19 -34.72 -2.74 -54.43
CA TYR A 19 -34.85 -4.09 -55.02
C TYR A 19 -34.12 -5.16 -54.17
N LEU A 20 -34.81 -6.28 -53.93
CA LEU A 20 -34.30 -7.56 -53.41
C LEU A 20 -33.80 -8.42 -54.58
N GLN A 21 -32.69 -9.16 -54.42
CA GLN A 21 -32.48 -10.44 -55.11
C GLN A 21 -31.29 -11.23 -54.52
N ASN A 22 -31.57 -12.47 -54.10
CA ASN A 22 -30.58 -13.56 -53.98
C ASN A 22 -30.27 -14.11 -55.38
N PRO A 23 -29.07 -14.70 -55.57
CA PRO A 23 -29.09 -16.13 -55.91
C PRO A 23 -27.94 -16.95 -55.28
N SER A 24 -28.25 -18.22 -55.09
CA SER A 24 -27.36 -19.34 -54.77
C SER A 24 -26.57 -19.84 -56.01
N SER A 25 -25.27 -20.15 -55.87
CA SER A 25 -24.60 -21.29 -56.55
C SER A 25 -23.12 -21.49 -56.16
N SER A 26 -22.83 -22.68 -55.64
CA SER A 26 -21.62 -23.54 -55.80
C SER A 26 -20.30 -22.97 -56.38
N GLY A 27 -19.19 -23.18 -55.65
CA GLY A 27 -17.82 -23.13 -56.19
C GLY A 27 -16.74 -23.49 -55.14
N SER A 28 -15.96 -24.54 -55.41
CA SER A 28 -14.91 -25.20 -54.60
C SER A 28 -13.71 -24.31 -54.20
N PRO A 29 -12.87 -24.72 -53.22
CA PRO A 29 -11.93 -23.82 -52.53
C PRO A 29 -10.64 -23.61 -53.31
N ARG A 30 -10.16 -22.36 -53.36
CA ARG A 30 -8.86 -21.99 -53.92
C ARG A 30 -7.85 -21.78 -52.79
N SER A 31 -6.79 -22.57 -52.82
CA SER A 31 -5.62 -22.51 -51.93
C SER A 31 -4.99 -21.11 -51.90
N THR A 32 -4.95 -20.48 -50.72
CA THR A 32 -4.11 -19.31 -50.45
C THR A 32 -2.99 -19.71 -49.48
N THR A 33 -1.79 -19.86 -50.01
CA THR A 33 -0.54 -20.01 -49.27
C THR A 33 -0.22 -18.70 -48.53
N LEU A 34 -0.10 -18.76 -47.20
CA LEU A 34 0.39 -17.66 -46.35
C LEU A 34 1.92 -17.52 -46.50
N PRO A 35 2.49 -16.31 -46.62
CA PRO A 35 3.93 -16.12 -46.68
C PRO A 35 4.59 -16.24 -45.30
N THR A 36 5.70 -16.95 -45.23
CA THR A 36 6.54 -17.11 -44.03
C THR A 36 7.18 -15.77 -43.64
N PRO A 37 7.15 -15.34 -42.36
CA PRO A 37 7.75 -14.08 -41.95
C PRO A 37 9.28 -14.17 -41.97
N THR A 38 9.94 -13.20 -42.62
CA THR A 38 11.40 -13.04 -42.67
C THR A 38 11.87 -11.88 -41.80
N CYS A 39 13.07 -11.99 -41.23
CA CYS A 39 13.69 -10.93 -40.41
C CYS A 39 13.98 -9.65 -41.22
N CYS A 40 13.49 -8.50 -40.75
CA CYS A 40 13.53 -7.21 -41.45
C CYS A 40 14.93 -6.54 -41.58
N LYS A 41 16.01 -7.18 -41.12
CA LYS A 41 17.39 -6.67 -41.28
C LYS A 41 18.30 -7.54 -42.16
N CYS A 42 17.99 -8.82 -42.40
CA CYS A 42 18.85 -9.70 -43.20
C CYS A 42 18.12 -10.75 -44.05
N GLY A 43 16.79 -10.85 -43.99
CA GLY A 43 16.01 -11.70 -44.91
C GLY A 43 16.11 -13.21 -44.71
N ALA A 44 16.78 -13.69 -43.65
CA ALA A 44 16.88 -15.13 -43.38
C ALA A 44 15.57 -15.73 -42.79
N PRO A 45 15.19 -16.99 -43.12
CA PRO A 45 14.04 -17.68 -42.53
C PRO A 45 14.31 -18.08 -41.08
N THR A 46 13.32 -17.93 -40.19
CA THR A 46 13.43 -18.33 -38.77
C THR A 46 12.68 -19.65 -38.53
N PRO A 47 13.26 -20.67 -37.88
CA PRO A 47 12.54 -21.89 -37.52
C PRO A 47 11.92 -21.71 -36.13
N MET A 48 10.65 -21.32 -36.06
CA MET A 48 9.87 -21.35 -34.82
C MET A 48 8.72 -22.33 -35.00
N ALA A 49 8.69 -23.37 -34.18
CA ALA A 49 7.62 -24.37 -34.15
C ALA A 49 6.28 -23.70 -33.80
N ALA A 50 5.21 -24.11 -34.48
CA ALA A 50 3.85 -23.66 -34.22
C ALA A 50 3.38 -24.10 -32.82
N PRO A 51 2.57 -23.29 -32.11
CA PRO A 51 1.95 -23.74 -30.86
C PRO A 51 0.87 -24.80 -31.15
N PRO A 52 0.59 -25.73 -30.22
CA PRO A 52 -0.35 -26.83 -30.44
C PRO A 52 -1.81 -26.33 -30.53
N PRO A 53 -2.71 -27.11 -31.15
CA PRO A 53 -4.08 -26.70 -31.40
C PRO A 53 -4.93 -26.68 -30.13
N SER A 54 -5.89 -25.75 -30.10
CA SER A 54 -6.87 -25.57 -29.04
C SER A 54 -7.94 -26.66 -29.03
N PHE A 55 -8.07 -27.35 -27.91
CA PHE A 55 -9.26 -28.06 -27.43
C PHE A 55 -9.45 -27.63 -25.96
N SER A 56 -10.62 -27.43 -25.35
CA SER A 56 -12.02 -27.77 -25.66
C SER A 56 -12.95 -26.95 -24.75
N ASP A 57 -14.20 -26.78 -25.17
CA ASP A 57 -15.32 -26.20 -24.41
C ASP A 57 -15.56 -26.86 -23.04
N ILE A 58 -15.05 -26.28 -21.94
CA ILE A 58 -15.59 -26.45 -20.57
C ILE A 58 -15.31 -25.16 -19.78
N SER A 59 -16.39 -24.42 -19.47
CA SER A 59 -16.53 -23.32 -18.49
C SER A 59 -15.52 -22.15 -18.56
N PRO A 60 -15.97 -20.87 -18.55
CA PRO A 60 -15.04 -19.76 -18.61
C PRO A 60 -14.14 -19.77 -17.37
N PRO A 61 -12.81 -19.65 -17.52
CA PRO A 61 -11.92 -19.45 -16.39
C PRO A 61 -12.33 -18.16 -15.66
N PRO A 62 -12.14 -18.05 -14.34
CA PRO A 62 -12.44 -16.83 -13.61
C PRO A 62 -11.74 -15.67 -14.30
N ASN A 63 -12.49 -14.60 -14.59
CA ASN A 63 -12.01 -13.40 -15.27
C ASN A 63 -10.73 -12.90 -14.60
N TYR A 64 -9.57 -13.28 -15.14
CA TYR A 64 -8.30 -12.67 -14.82
C TYR A 64 -8.40 -11.22 -15.28
N ARG A 65 -8.57 -10.30 -14.33
CA ARG A 65 -8.49 -8.86 -14.58
C ARG A 65 -7.02 -8.45 -14.50
N PRO A 66 -6.39 -8.01 -15.60
CA PRO A 66 -5.09 -7.37 -15.51
C PRO A 66 -5.21 -6.11 -14.64
N ILE A 67 -4.30 -5.93 -13.68
CA ILE A 67 -4.23 -4.77 -12.77
C ILE A 67 -4.00 -3.43 -13.52
N ARG A 68 -3.84 -3.47 -14.85
CA ARG A 68 -3.84 -2.29 -15.75
C ARG A 68 -5.23 -1.67 -15.99
N ALA A 69 -6.26 -2.01 -15.22
CA ALA A 69 -7.42 -1.13 -15.18
C ALA A 69 -6.97 0.17 -14.49
N PRO A 70 -7.15 1.36 -15.11
CA PRO A 70 -6.92 2.60 -14.38
C PRO A 70 -7.76 2.52 -13.12
N ALA A 71 -7.18 2.86 -11.96
CA ALA A 71 -7.98 3.14 -10.78
C ALA A 71 -9.10 4.07 -11.25
N ILE A 72 -10.34 3.59 -11.20
CA ILE A 72 -11.45 4.43 -11.60
C ILE A 72 -11.43 5.56 -10.57
N ASN A 73 -11.00 6.75 -11.00
CA ASN A 73 -10.96 7.99 -10.23
C ASN A 73 -12.40 8.46 -9.93
N LEU A 74 -13.19 7.57 -9.33
CA LEU A 74 -14.51 7.90 -8.83
C LEU A 74 -14.32 8.70 -7.56
N PRO A 75 -15.04 9.82 -7.40
CA PRO A 75 -15.08 10.52 -6.13
C PRO A 75 -15.52 9.54 -5.02
N PRO A 76 -15.03 9.72 -3.78
CA PRO A 76 -15.45 8.88 -2.66
C PRO A 76 -16.98 8.84 -2.56
N ASN A 77 -17.55 7.66 -2.32
CA ASN A 77 -18.98 7.53 -2.11
C ASN A 77 -19.38 8.34 -0.85
N PRO A 78 -20.38 9.23 -0.91
CA PRO A 78 -20.84 9.98 0.27
C PRO A 78 -21.15 9.07 1.47
N ASN A 79 -21.65 7.85 1.21
CA ASN A 79 -21.95 6.87 2.24
C ASN A 79 -20.68 6.33 2.92
N SER A 80 -19.55 6.19 2.20
CA SER A 80 -18.29 5.73 2.80
C SER A 80 -17.66 6.82 3.67
N GLN A 81 -17.75 8.09 3.27
CA GLN A 81 -17.27 9.21 4.08
C GLN A 81 -18.05 9.33 5.40
N GLN A 82 -19.38 9.21 5.35
CA GLN A 82 -20.22 9.21 6.56
C GLN A 82 -19.87 8.04 7.49
N ALA A 83 -19.65 6.84 6.94
CA ALA A 83 -19.23 5.68 7.73
C ALA A 83 -17.90 5.91 8.45
N ILE A 84 -16.90 6.51 7.78
CA ILE A 84 -15.60 6.86 8.38
C ILE A 84 -15.79 7.87 9.52
N ILE A 85 -16.62 8.89 9.35
CA ILE A 85 -16.85 9.91 10.38
C ILE A 85 -17.43 9.28 11.65
N LEU A 86 -18.39 8.36 11.49
CA LEU A 86 -19.09 7.69 12.58
C LEU A 86 -18.30 6.54 13.22
N ALA A 87 -17.31 5.98 12.53
CA ALA A 87 -16.49 4.89 13.04
C ALA A 87 -15.80 5.26 14.37
N PRO A 88 -15.58 4.31 15.30
CA PRO A 88 -14.80 4.58 16.50
C PRO A 88 -13.35 4.92 16.13
N VAL A 89 -12.73 5.84 16.87
CA VAL A 89 -11.30 6.12 16.69
C VAL A 89 -10.52 4.89 17.16
N PRO A 90 -9.61 4.33 16.35
CA PRO A 90 -8.70 3.29 16.79
C PRO A 90 -7.94 3.72 18.05
N GLN A 91 -7.93 2.86 19.08
CA GLN A 91 -7.26 3.15 20.35
C GLN A 91 -5.85 2.53 20.37
N PRO A 92 -4.88 3.19 21.03
CA PRO A 92 -3.58 2.58 21.33
C PRO A 92 -3.76 1.25 22.06
N LEU A 93 -3.07 0.20 21.60
CA LEU A 93 -2.99 -1.09 22.28
C LEU A 93 -1.53 -1.49 22.42
N SER A 94 -1.18 -2.07 23.57
CA SER A 94 0.13 -2.69 23.78
C SER A 94 0.29 -3.92 22.88
N VAL A 95 1.54 -4.22 22.53
CA VAL A 95 1.84 -5.36 21.67
C VAL A 95 2.11 -6.59 22.55
N PRO A 96 1.30 -7.67 22.44
CA PRO A 96 1.45 -8.86 23.28
C PRO A 96 2.71 -9.64 22.87
N GLN A 97 3.62 -9.84 23.82
CA GLN A 97 4.87 -10.55 23.54
C GLN A 97 4.64 -12.05 23.36
N ILE A 98 5.38 -12.66 22.44
CA ILE A 98 5.36 -14.12 22.23
C ILE A 98 6.20 -14.85 23.29
N SER A 99 5.88 -16.12 23.51
CA SER A 99 6.67 -17.04 24.34
C SER A 99 7.01 -18.32 23.57
N PRO A 100 8.09 -19.03 23.93
CA PRO A 100 8.37 -20.36 23.40
C PRO A 100 7.24 -21.37 23.71
N PRO A 101 7.07 -22.45 22.90
CA PRO A 101 7.82 -22.74 21.67
C PRO A 101 7.43 -21.79 20.52
N TYR A 102 8.42 -21.39 19.73
CA TYR A 102 8.21 -20.53 18.57
C TYR A 102 7.86 -21.35 17.33
N HIS A 103 6.94 -20.85 16.52
CA HIS A 103 6.50 -21.50 15.28
C HIS A 103 6.64 -20.57 14.07
N PHE A 104 7.78 -19.88 13.97
CA PHE A 104 8.07 -19.00 12.84
C PHE A 104 7.93 -19.73 11.52
N GLN A 105 7.28 -19.07 10.55
CA GLN A 105 7.02 -19.65 9.24
C GLN A 105 7.11 -18.58 8.15
N ALA A 106 7.39 -19.01 6.92
CA ALA A 106 7.30 -18.12 5.78
C ALA A 106 5.86 -17.59 5.64
N PRO A 107 5.66 -16.27 5.63
CA PRO A 107 4.32 -15.71 5.60
C PRO A 107 3.75 -15.76 4.17
N SER A 108 2.43 -15.76 4.06
CA SER A 108 1.72 -15.90 2.78
C SER A 108 0.56 -14.92 2.66
N LYS A 109 0.08 -14.73 1.42
CA LYS A 109 -1.07 -13.86 1.13
C LYS A 109 -2.35 -14.65 1.36
N ILE A 110 -3.19 -14.18 2.30
CA ILE A 110 -4.42 -14.87 2.70
C ILE A 110 -5.67 -14.13 2.22
N ILE A 111 -5.67 -12.79 2.24
CA ILE A 111 -6.84 -11.98 1.91
C ILE A 111 -7.16 -12.07 0.41
N GLN A 112 -8.33 -12.60 0.07
CA GLN A 112 -8.82 -12.67 -1.32
C GLN A 112 -10.17 -11.98 -1.49
N SER A 113 -10.90 -11.78 -0.39
CA SER A 113 -12.26 -11.24 -0.39
C SER A 113 -12.47 -10.20 0.72
N PRO A 114 -13.54 -9.38 0.63
CA PRO A 114 -13.97 -8.52 1.73
C PRO A 114 -14.28 -9.28 3.02
N ASP A 115 -14.67 -10.56 2.94
CA ASP A 115 -14.98 -11.39 4.12
C ASP A 115 -13.72 -11.76 4.89
N ASP A 116 -12.64 -12.09 4.18
CA ASP A 116 -11.34 -12.37 4.81
C ASP A 116 -10.84 -11.14 5.56
N LEU A 117 -11.04 -9.94 4.99
CA LEU A 117 -10.70 -8.69 5.65
C LEU A 117 -11.48 -8.49 6.94
N ARG A 118 -12.80 -8.68 6.90
CA ARG A 118 -13.64 -8.54 8.09
C ARG A 118 -13.18 -9.48 9.20
N ARG A 119 -12.90 -10.76 8.86
CA ARG A 119 -12.36 -11.74 9.81
C ARG A 119 -11.03 -11.29 10.41
N PHE A 120 -10.10 -10.82 9.58
CA PHE A 120 -8.82 -10.32 10.06
C PHE A 120 -9.00 -9.11 10.99
N HIS A 121 -9.82 -8.14 10.63
CA HIS A 121 -10.06 -6.95 11.46
C HIS A 121 -10.72 -7.24 12.79
N ASP A 122 -11.62 -8.23 12.82
CA ASP A 122 -12.28 -8.65 14.05
C ASP A 122 -11.41 -9.58 14.90
N SER A 123 -10.38 -10.18 14.32
CA SER A 123 -9.41 -11.05 15.00
C SER A 123 -8.51 -10.31 15.98
N PHE A 124 -7.92 -11.06 16.91
CA PHE A 124 -6.97 -10.53 17.88
C PHE A 124 -5.73 -9.90 17.21
N PRO A 125 -5.05 -10.54 16.23
CA PRO A 125 -3.93 -9.93 15.51
C PRO A 125 -4.29 -8.63 14.79
N GLY A 126 -5.43 -8.58 14.09
CA GLY A 126 -5.83 -7.38 13.34
C GLY A 126 -6.10 -6.18 14.25
N LYS A 127 -6.80 -6.39 15.38
CA LYS A 127 -7.02 -5.34 16.39
C LYS A 127 -5.72 -4.82 16.97
N HIS A 128 -4.79 -5.71 17.33
CA HIS A 128 -3.51 -5.32 17.92
C HIS A 128 -2.56 -4.66 16.91
N PHE A 129 -2.62 -5.03 15.63
CA PHE A 129 -1.85 -4.36 14.59
C PHE A 129 -2.29 -2.90 14.43
N LEU A 130 -3.60 -2.65 14.28
CA LEU A 130 -4.11 -1.28 14.20
C LEU A 130 -3.90 -0.52 15.52
N GLY A 131 -4.04 -1.20 16.66
CA GLY A 131 -3.74 -0.63 17.97
C GLY A 131 -2.27 -0.26 18.15
N PHE A 132 -1.34 -1.00 17.56
CA PHE A 132 0.08 -0.65 17.52
C PHE A 132 0.35 0.62 16.71
N VAL A 133 -0.29 0.78 15.54
CA VAL A 133 -0.20 2.03 14.76
C VAL A 133 -0.72 3.22 15.58
N ALA A 134 -1.84 3.04 16.29
CA ALA A 134 -2.37 4.06 17.19
C ALA A 134 -1.42 4.35 18.37
N ALA A 135 -0.76 3.33 18.93
CA ALA A 135 0.24 3.49 19.98
C ALA A 135 1.50 4.24 19.52
N LEU A 136 2.00 3.95 18.31
CA LEU A 136 3.08 4.72 17.71
C LEU A 136 2.67 6.19 17.52
N SER A 137 1.46 6.43 17.01
CA SER A 137 0.90 7.78 16.88
C SER A 137 0.85 8.51 18.23
N ASP A 138 0.33 7.87 19.28
CA ASP A 138 0.24 8.50 20.59
C ASP A 138 1.61 8.74 21.25
N SER A 139 2.57 7.84 21.02
CA SER A 139 3.94 7.95 21.56
C SER A 139 4.68 9.22 21.14
N ILE A 140 4.33 9.79 19.97
CA ILE A 140 4.92 11.01 19.42
C ILE A 140 4.03 12.25 19.58
N ARG A 141 2.93 12.14 20.36
CA ARG A 141 2.01 13.25 20.62
C ARG A 141 2.77 14.46 21.17
N ALA A 142 2.58 15.61 20.54
CA ALA A 142 3.18 16.89 20.93
C ALA A 142 4.72 16.89 21.01
N LYS A 143 5.40 16.00 20.29
CA LYS A 143 6.87 15.89 20.24
C LYS A 143 7.39 16.18 18.84
N LYS A 144 8.51 16.90 18.75
CA LYS A 144 9.24 17.11 17.51
C LYS A 144 10.10 15.90 17.15
N ILE A 145 10.53 15.84 15.89
CA ILE A 145 11.54 14.88 15.47
C ILE A 145 12.82 15.08 16.27
N SER A 146 13.29 16.32 16.48
CA SER A 146 14.55 16.57 17.20
C SER A 146 14.49 16.39 18.72
N ASP A 147 13.30 16.17 19.30
CA ASP A 147 13.19 16.02 20.75
C ASP A 147 13.95 14.76 21.23
N PRO A 148 14.59 14.83 22.42
CA PRO A 148 15.23 13.66 23.03
C PRO A 148 14.21 12.54 23.31
N CYS A 149 14.60 11.31 23.00
CA CYS A 149 13.81 10.12 23.33
C CYS A 149 14.74 8.95 23.67
N HIS A 150 14.18 7.87 24.22
CA HIS A 150 14.93 6.64 24.47
C HIS A 150 15.28 5.97 23.14
N GLU A 151 16.56 5.69 22.92
CA GLU A 151 17.07 5.04 21.72
C GLU A 151 17.88 3.80 22.14
N SER A 152 17.28 2.61 22.01
CA SER A 152 18.00 1.37 22.29
C SER A 152 19.06 1.07 21.21
N PRO A 153 20.05 0.19 21.50
CA PRO A 153 21.00 -0.28 20.49
C PRO A 153 20.31 -0.89 19.26
N THR A 154 19.18 -1.57 19.46
CA THR A 154 18.34 -2.11 18.36
C THR A 154 17.88 -1.01 17.42
N ILE A 155 17.34 0.09 17.96
CA ILE A 155 16.88 1.23 17.16
C ILE A 155 18.04 1.86 16.39
N ALA A 156 19.19 2.07 17.03
CA ALA A 156 20.38 2.60 16.38
C ALA A 156 20.86 1.70 15.22
N THR A 157 20.87 0.38 15.40
CA THR A 157 21.22 -0.59 14.35
C THR A 157 20.22 -0.56 13.20
N ILE A 158 18.91 -0.48 13.47
CA ILE A 158 17.89 -0.39 12.41
C ILE A 158 18.07 0.91 11.59
N VAL A 159 18.32 2.04 12.25
CA VAL A 159 18.61 3.31 11.56
C VAL A 159 19.86 3.21 10.70
N SER A 160 20.91 2.53 11.19
CA SER A 160 22.14 2.26 10.44
C SER A 160 21.86 1.41 9.20
N ILE A 161 21.07 0.34 9.33
CA ILE A 161 20.65 -0.51 8.20
C ILE A 161 19.93 0.34 7.14
N LEU A 162 18.95 1.16 7.53
CA LEU A 162 18.26 2.05 6.59
C LEU A 162 19.21 3.06 5.94
N GLN A 163 20.22 3.55 6.66
CA GLN A 163 21.28 4.39 6.08
C GLN A 163 22.13 3.64 5.04
N THR A 164 22.45 2.37 5.26
CA THR A 164 23.12 1.51 4.27
C THR A 164 22.24 1.33 3.03
N LEU A 165 20.94 1.08 3.21
CA LEU A 165 20.00 0.97 2.09
C LEU A 165 19.93 2.26 1.25
N ILE A 166 20.00 3.43 1.89
CA ILE A 166 20.08 4.73 1.22
C ILE A 166 21.37 4.87 0.40
N GLN A 167 22.50 4.38 0.91
CA GLN A 167 23.80 4.42 0.20
C GLN A 167 23.78 3.52 -1.03
N TRP A 168 23.13 2.36 -0.97
CA TRP A 168 22.99 1.50 -2.15
C TRP A 168 22.28 2.17 -3.32
N VAL A 169 21.40 3.14 -3.07
CA VAL A 169 20.79 3.92 -4.16
C VAL A 169 21.82 4.75 -4.91
N ASP A 170 22.87 5.24 -4.23
CA ASP A 170 23.98 5.96 -4.87
C ASP A 170 24.89 5.01 -5.65
N GLU A 171 25.11 3.81 -5.11
CA GLU A 171 25.93 2.76 -5.74
C GLU A 171 25.25 2.12 -6.95
N ILE A 172 23.92 2.21 -7.06
CA ILE A 172 23.12 1.61 -8.12
C ILE A 172 22.39 2.74 -8.87
N PRO A 173 23.11 3.52 -9.71
CA PRO A 173 22.51 4.65 -10.39
C PRO A 173 21.44 4.22 -11.40
N PRO A 174 20.50 5.12 -11.74
CA PRO A 174 19.46 4.84 -12.72
C PRO A 174 20.06 4.60 -14.11
N THR A 175 19.62 3.53 -14.76
CA THR A 175 20.04 3.22 -16.13
C THR A 175 19.40 4.20 -17.11
N LYS A 176 20.13 4.62 -18.15
CA LYS A 176 19.56 5.42 -19.24
C LYS A 176 18.51 4.59 -19.96
N GLN A 177 17.25 5.02 -19.92
CA GLN A 177 16.13 4.35 -20.57
C GLN A 177 15.21 5.37 -21.26
N ALA A 178 14.51 4.92 -22.30
CA ALA A 178 13.53 5.75 -23.01
C ALA A 178 12.22 5.93 -22.21
N ALA A 179 11.90 4.98 -21.33
CA ALA A 179 10.69 5.03 -20.52
C ALA A 179 10.80 6.09 -19.40
N ARG A 180 9.75 6.90 -19.27
CA ARG A 180 9.66 8.00 -18.29
C ARG A 180 9.50 7.51 -16.84
N TYR A 181 8.85 6.37 -16.64
CA TYR A 181 8.53 5.80 -15.34
C TYR A 181 9.18 4.43 -15.17
N GLY A 182 9.40 4.03 -13.92
CA GLY A 182 9.90 2.72 -13.55
C GLY A 182 11.31 2.44 -14.09
N ASN A 183 12.34 2.93 -13.41
CA ASN A 183 13.72 2.65 -13.77
C ASN A 183 14.10 1.22 -13.40
N VAL A 184 14.59 0.45 -14.37
CA VAL A 184 14.92 -0.96 -14.17
C VAL A 184 16.06 -1.20 -13.16
N SER A 185 16.89 -0.19 -12.88
CA SER A 185 17.92 -0.28 -11.83
C SER A 185 17.32 -0.54 -10.43
N PHE A 186 16.05 -0.21 -10.21
CA PHE A 186 15.34 -0.57 -8.98
C PHE A 186 15.34 -2.09 -8.73
N ARG A 187 15.29 -2.90 -9.79
CA ARG A 187 15.34 -4.37 -9.67
C ARG A 187 16.67 -4.83 -9.10
N SER A 188 17.77 -4.22 -9.52
CA SER A 188 19.10 -4.52 -8.99
C SER A 188 19.25 -4.08 -7.54
N TRP A 189 18.68 -2.92 -7.16
CA TRP A 189 18.63 -2.48 -5.76
C TRP A 189 17.82 -3.45 -4.89
N HIS A 190 16.64 -3.85 -5.36
CA HIS A 190 15.76 -4.78 -4.63
C HIS A 190 16.33 -6.21 -4.56
N GLU A 191 17.02 -6.66 -5.61
CA GLU A 191 17.73 -7.94 -5.61
C GLU A 191 18.84 -7.95 -4.55
N ARG A 192 19.64 -6.88 -4.46
CA ARG A 192 20.65 -6.74 -3.40
C ARG A 192 20.01 -6.75 -2.01
N LEU A 193 18.91 -6.01 -1.82
CA LEU A 193 18.13 -6.05 -0.59
C LEU A 193 17.71 -7.48 -0.24
N SER A 194 17.14 -8.21 -1.19
CA SER A 194 16.67 -9.57 -0.99
C SER A 194 17.79 -10.54 -0.61
N GLN A 195 18.97 -10.41 -1.23
CA GLN A 195 20.13 -11.27 -0.96
C GLN A 195 20.81 -10.99 0.40
N THR A 196 20.61 -9.81 0.98
CA THR A 196 21.31 -9.36 2.19
C THR A 196 20.39 -9.25 3.41
N SER A 197 19.07 -9.33 3.23
CA SER A 197 18.11 -9.05 4.32
C SER A 197 18.30 -9.95 5.53
N ASP A 198 18.57 -11.25 5.37
CA ASP A 198 18.88 -12.12 6.51
C ASP A 198 20.06 -11.61 7.34
N SER A 199 21.18 -11.27 6.69
CA SER A 199 22.36 -10.78 7.39
C SER A 199 22.13 -9.41 8.04
N LEU A 200 21.27 -8.57 7.46
CA LEU A 200 20.84 -7.31 8.08
C LEU A 200 20.03 -7.57 9.36
N MET A 201 19.08 -8.52 9.35
CA MET A 201 18.28 -8.84 10.54
C MET A 201 19.14 -9.39 11.69
N LEU A 202 20.12 -10.24 11.37
CA LEU A 202 21.00 -10.86 12.37
C LEU A 202 21.89 -9.85 13.12
N GLN A 203 22.03 -8.61 12.64
CA GLN A 203 22.81 -7.57 13.33
C GLN A 203 22.18 -7.09 14.64
N PHE A 204 20.87 -7.22 14.79
CA PHE A 204 20.16 -6.78 16.00
C PHE A 204 19.30 -7.88 16.64
N LEU A 205 19.04 -9.00 15.96
CA LEU A 205 18.31 -10.11 16.55
C LEU A 205 19.17 -10.88 17.57
N PRO A 206 18.62 -11.15 18.77
CA PRO A 206 19.27 -12.08 19.70
C PRO A 206 19.24 -13.51 19.14
N GLU A 207 20.23 -14.32 19.53
CA GLU A 207 20.46 -15.67 18.98
C GLU A 207 19.22 -16.58 19.01
N HIS A 208 18.48 -16.55 20.12
CA HIS A 208 17.26 -17.36 20.29
C HIS A 208 16.11 -16.95 19.36
N LEU A 209 16.21 -15.82 18.66
CA LEU A 209 15.25 -15.34 17.66
C LEU A 209 15.79 -15.41 16.23
N HIS A 210 16.99 -15.95 15.98
CA HIS A 210 17.53 -16.05 14.61
C HIS A 210 16.63 -16.86 13.68
N ALA A 211 15.91 -17.87 14.19
CA ALA A 211 14.93 -18.62 13.41
C ALA A 211 13.74 -17.76 12.91
N SER A 212 13.52 -16.56 13.45
CA SER A 212 12.45 -15.66 13.02
C SER A 212 12.69 -15.02 11.65
N THR A 213 13.92 -15.07 11.10
CA THR A 213 14.23 -14.45 9.81
C THR A 213 13.36 -15.00 8.68
N ILE A 214 13.00 -16.29 8.73
CA ILE A 214 12.08 -16.93 7.78
C ILE A 214 10.74 -16.19 7.69
N GLU A 215 10.32 -15.55 8.77
CA GLU A 215 9.06 -14.83 8.86
C GLU A 215 9.24 -13.32 8.65
N ILE A 216 10.22 -12.69 9.31
CA ILE A 216 10.34 -11.22 9.31
C ILE A 216 10.97 -10.63 8.03
N VAL A 217 11.88 -11.36 7.36
CA VAL A 217 12.56 -10.90 6.15
C VAL A 217 11.57 -10.63 5.01
N PRO A 218 10.55 -11.48 4.77
CA PRO A 218 9.50 -11.18 3.80
C PRO A 218 8.75 -9.86 4.04
N TYR A 219 8.40 -9.51 5.28
CA TYR A 219 7.76 -8.21 5.56
C TYR A 219 8.72 -7.05 5.25
N PHE A 220 9.99 -7.18 5.66
CA PHE A 220 11.01 -6.16 5.40
C PHE A 220 11.24 -5.95 3.89
N THR A 221 11.45 -7.02 3.14
CA THR A 221 11.72 -6.94 1.69
C THR A 221 10.53 -6.40 0.87
N ASP A 222 9.30 -6.66 1.31
CA ASP A 222 8.09 -6.12 0.68
C ASP A 222 7.76 -4.68 1.15
N SER A 223 8.54 -4.09 2.06
CA SER A 223 8.31 -2.74 2.60
C SER A 223 8.70 -1.60 1.66
N PHE A 224 9.46 -1.87 0.59
CA PHE A 224 10.14 -0.86 -0.23
C PHE A 224 9.65 -0.77 -1.68
N GLY A 225 8.55 -1.47 -2.02
CA GLY A 225 7.96 -1.49 -3.36
C GLY A 225 8.09 -2.83 -4.07
N ASN A 226 7.48 -2.94 -5.25
CA ASN A 226 7.49 -4.18 -6.03
C ASN A 226 8.50 -4.11 -7.19
N PRO A 227 9.52 -4.99 -7.27
CA PRO A 227 10.55 -4.92 -8.31
C PRO A 227 10.02 -5.25 -9.72
N SER A 228 8.97 -6.06 -9.83
CA SER A 228 8.39 -6.41 -11.14
C SER A 228 7.63 -5.23 -11.74
N ARG A 229 6.78 -4.59 -10.94
CA ARG A 229 5.96 -3.44 -11.33
C ARG A 229 6.68 -2.10 -11.24
N ILE A 230 7.75 -2.03 -10.45
CA ILE A 230 8.52 -0.81 -10.16
C ILE A 230 7.59 0.28 -9.59
N ASP A 231 6.78 -0.13 -8.62
CA ASP A 231 5.80 0.72 -7.94
C ASP A 231 5.96 0.65 -6.42
N TYR A 232 5.41 1.65 -5.73
CA TYR A 232 5.36 1.73 -4.28
C TYR A 232 4.05 2.40 -3.85
N GLY A 233 3.53 2.07 -2.66
CA GLY A 233 2.31 2.66 -2.14
C GLY A 233 2.02 2.21 -0.71
N THR A 234 0.83 2.54 -0.22
CA THR A 234 0.43 2.36 1.19
C THR A 234 0.42 0.91 1.66
N GLY A 235 0.28 -0.07 0.77
CA GLY A 235 0.44 -1.49 1.10
C GLY A 235 1.86 -1.85 1.53
N HIS A 236 2.86 -1.32 0.83
CA HIS A 236 4.28 -1.50 1.17
C HIS A 236 4.64 -0.76 2.47
N GLU A 237 4.13 0.45 2.65
CA GLU A 237 4.23 1.18 3.93
C GLU A 237 3.62 0.39 5.10
N THR A 238 2.49 -0.27 4.85
CA THR A 238 1.81 -1.11 5.84
C THR A 238 2.61 -2.37 6.16
N ASN A 239 3.34 -2.94 5.18
CA ASN A 239 4.30 -4.03 5.44
C ASN A 239 5.49 -3.56 6.29
N PHE A 240 5.95 -2.31 6.16
CA PHE A 240 6.98 -1.76 7.05
C PHE A 240 6.46 -1.64 8.49
N ALA A 241 5.23 -1.16 8.67
CA ALA A 241 4.58 -1.14 9.98
C ALA A 241 4.37 -2.56 10.54
N ALA A 242 4.07 -3.55 9.69
CA ALA A 242 3.95 -4.95 10.09
C ALA A 242 5.28 -5.54 10.52
N TRP A 243 6.37 -5.22 9.84
CA TRP A 243 7.71 -5.61 10.24
C TRP A 243 8.07 -5.05 11.63
N LEU A 244 7.80 -3.75 11.87
CA LEU A 244 7.98 -3.13 13.19
C LEU A 244 7.10 -3.79 14.27
N TYR A 245 5.85 -4.10 13.94
CA TYR A 245 4.94 -4.83 14.83
C TYR A 245 5.48 -6.22 15.18
N CYS A 246 6.00 -6.97 14.21
CA CYS A 246 6.62 -8.27 14.42
C CYS A 246 7.83 -8.18 15.38
N LEU A 247 8.68 -7.15 15.23
CA LEU A 247 9.78 -6.91 16.16
C LEU A 247 9.29 -6.60 17.59
N ALA A 248 8.20 -5.83 17.72
CA ALA A 248 7.58 -5.56 19.01
C ALA A 248 6.94 -6.82 19.63
N ARG A 249 6.30 -7.67 18.82
CA ARG A 249 5.75 -8.97 19.24
C ARG A 249 6.83 -9.91 19.78
N MET A 250 8.03 -9.85 19.23
CA MET A 250 9.19 -10.62 19.71
C MET A 250 9.92 -9.96 20.88
N GLY A 251 9.50 -8.78 21.33
CA GLY A 251 10.17 -8.02 22.39
C GLY A 251 11.54 -7.44 22.00
N VAL A 252 11.86 -7.42 20.70
CA VAL A 252 13.08 -6.83 20.15
C VAL A 252 12.99 -5.30 20.17
N ILE A 253 11.79 -4.77 19.89
CA ILE A 253 11.42 -3.37 20.12
C ILE A 253 10.51 -3.33 21.34
N LYS A 254 10.76 -2.41 22.26
CA LYS A 254 9.95 -2.23 23.47
C LYS A 254 9.08 -0.98 23.39
N GLU A 255 8.15 -0.84 24.31
CA GLU A 255 7.27 0.34 24.39
C GLU A 255 8.04 1.65 24.59
N GLU A 256 9.14 1.60 25.35
CA GLU A 256 10.06 2.73 25.55
C GLU A 256 10.75 3.20 24.25
N ASP A 257 10.87 2.32 23.24
CA ASP A 257 11.42 2.67 21.93
C ASP A 257 10.39 3.32 21.00
N CYS A 258 9.07 3.24 21.28
CA CYS A 258 8.02 3.71 20.36
C CYS A 258 8.22 5.15 19.84
N PRO A 259 8.60 6.15 20.68
CA PRO A 259 8.92 7.48 20.17
C PRO A 259 10.07 7.48 19.16
N ALA A 260 11.12 6.70 19.38
CA ALA A 260 12.27 6.59 18.48
C ALA A 260 11.96 5.78 17.21
N VAL A 261 11.07 4.79 17.30
CA VAL A 261 10.53 4.10 16.11
C VAL A 261 9.93 5.11 15.14
N VAL A 262 9.18 6.10 15.64
CA VAL A 262 8.62 7.14 14.78
C VAL A 262 9.67 8.20 14.41
N ALA A 263 10.34 8.80 15.40
CA ALA A 263 11.19 9.98 15.20
C ALA A 263 12.58 9.68 14.63
N ARG A 264 12.98 8.40 14.55
CA ARG A 264 14.28 7.97 13.99
C ARG A 264 14.07 6.97 12.86
N VAL A 265 13.48 5.81 13.15
CA VAL A 265 13.35 4.71 12.18
C VAL A 265 12.41 5.10 11.04
N PHE A 266 11.22 5.60 11.36
CA PHE A 266 10.23 5.96 10.34
C PHE A 266 10.63 7.21 9.55
N VAL A 267 11.28 8.20 10.18
CA VAL A 267 11.92 9.32 9.47
C VAL A 267 12.93 8.80 8.44
N LYS A 268 13.83 7.89 8.85
CA LYS A 268 14.85 7.32 7.97
C LYS A 268 14.26 6.46 6.84
N TYR A 269 13.18 5.74 7.14
CA TYR A 269 12.40 5.01 6.15
C TYR A 269 11.85 5.95 5.07
N LEU A 270 11.28 7.09 5.45
CA LEU A 270 10.77 8.07 4.48
C LEU A 270 11.87 8.71 3.66
N ASP A 271 13.04 8.99 4.24
CA ASP A 271 14.20 9.47 3.48
C ASP A 271 14.60 8.47 2.38
N LEU A 272 14.67 7.18 2.73
CA LEU A 272 14.93 6.12 1.77
C LEU A 272 13.83 6.05 0.70
N MET A 273 12.56 6.03 1.10
CA MET A 273 11.46 5.89 0.16
C MET A 273 11.39 7.05 -0.82
N ARG A 274 11.53 8.30 -0.35
CA ARG A 274 11.59 9.49 -1.22
C ARG A 274 12.76 9.42 -2.18
N LYS A 275 13.91 8.93 -1.75
CA LYS A 275 15.08 8.75 -2.62
C LYS A 275 14.80 7.69 -3.69
N LEU A 276 14.23 6.54 -3.33
CA LEU A 276 13.85 5.49 -4.28
C LEU A 276 12.82 6.00 -5.31
N GLN A 277 11.76 6.66 -4.84
CA GLN A 277 10.71 7.26 -5.67
C GLN A 277 11.28 8.22 -6.71
N LEU A 278 12.20 9.11 -6.30
CA LEU A 278 12.79 10.11 -7.19
C LEU A 278 13.87 9.53 -8.12
N VAL A 279 14.78 8.70 -7.60
CA VAL A 279 15.92 8.18 -8.38
C VAL A 279 15.47 7.13 -9.39
N TYR A 280 14.55 6.24 -9.00
CA TYR A 280 14.06 5.19 -9.87
C TYR A 280 12.70 5.48 -10.49
N CYS A 281 12.14 6.68 -10.30
CA CYS A 281 10.85 7.08 -10.86
C CYS A 281 9.75 6.04 -10.60
N LEU A 282 9.63 5.57 -9.35
CA LEU A 282 8.64 4.55 -8.98
C LEU A 282 7.23 5.04 -9.31
N GLU A 283 6.35 4.13 -9.72
CA GLU A 283 4.94 4.46 -9.95
C GLU A 283 4.15 4.38 -8.64
N PRO A 284 3.12 5.23 -8.44
CA PRO A 284 2.19 5.08 -7.32
C PRO A 284 1.35 3.79 -7.44
N ALA A 285 1.52 2.86 -6.50
CA ALA A 285 0.79 1.60 -6.45
C ALA A 285 -0.59 1.82 -5.82
N GLY A 286 -1.66 1.50 -6.56
CA GLY A 286 -3.02 1.59 -6.04
C GLY A 286 -3.49 3.02 -5.74
N SER A 287 -2.90 4.03 -6.39
CA SER A 287 -3.31 5.43 -6.18
C SER A 287 -4.75 5.65 -6.63
N HIS A 288 -5.51 6.37 -5.82
CA HIS A 288 -6.85 6.88 -6.18
C HIS A 288 -6.76 8.18 -7.01
N GLY A 289 -5.61 8.42 -7.65
CA GLY A 289 -5.28 9.71 -8.25
C GLY A 289 -5.43 10.85 -7.23
N VAL A 290 -6.08 11.94 -7.64
CA VAL A 290 -6.33 13.11 -6.80
C VAL A 290 -7.22 12.85 -5.58
N TRP A 291 -7.89 11.69 -5.51
CA TRP A 291 -8.78 11.32 -4.40
C TRP A 291 -8.07 10.54 -3.28
N GLY A 292 -6.80 10.20 -3.47
CA GLY A 292 -5.95 9.65 -2.41
C GLY A 292 -5.50 10.73 -1.43
N LEU A 293 -5.11 10.34 -0.22
CA LEU A 293 -4.49 11.27 0.74
C LEU A 293 -3.15 11.80 0.21
N ASP A 294 -2.31 10.89 -0.28
CA ASP A 294 -1.04 11.14 -0.96
C ASP A 294 -0.81 9.99 -1.96
N ASP A 295 0.12 10.18 -2.90
CA ASP A 295 0.39 9.18 -3.94
C ASP A 295 0.99 7.89 -3.35
N TYR A 296 1.75 8.00 -2.25
CA TYR A 296 2.57 6.91 -1.74
C TYR A 296 2.30 6.57 -0.27
N HIS A 297 2.05 7.59 0.56
CA HIS A 297 2.15 7.47 2.01
C HIS A 297 0.85 7.81 2.74
N PHE A 298 0.64 7.20 3.90
CA PHE A 298 -0.47 7.52 4.79
C PHE A 298 0.01 7.74 6.23
N LEU A 299 0.82 6.83 6.75
CA LEU A 299 1.31 6.85 8.14
C LEU A 299 2.05 8.14 8.56
N PRO A 300 2.85 8.83 7.71
CA PRO A 300 3.49 10.09 8.09
C PRO A 300 2.48 11.17 8.48
N PHE A 301 1.30 11.18 7.87
CA PHE A 301 0.24 12.14 8.19
C PHE A 301 -0.45 11.78 9.52
N ILE A 302 -0.59 10.49 9.84
CA ILE A 302 -1.07 10.06 11.16
C ILE A 302 -0.08 10.52 12.24
N PHE A 303 1.19 10.12 12.12
CA PHE A 303 2.20 10.43 13.12
C PHE A 303 2.45 11.94 13.24
N GLY A 304 2.59 12.62 12.09
CA GLY A 304 2.82 14.06 12.06
C GLY A 304 1.66 14.90 12.57
N SER A 305 0.41 14.46 12.38
CA SER A 305 -0.73 15.16 12.98
C SER A 305 -0.73 15.00 14.50
N SER A 306 -0.26 13.85 15.02
CA SER A 306 -0.07 13.64 16.47
C SER A 306 1.00 14.55 17.06
N GLN A 307 2.13 14.72 16.37
CA GLN A 307 3.19 15.67 16.77
C GLN A 307 2.67 17.10 16.96
N LEU A 308 1.66 17.49 16.18
CA LEU A 308 1.10 18.85 16.16
C LEU A 308 -0.11 19.01 17.11
N ILE A 309 -0.55 17.97 17.81
CA ILE A 309 -1.60 18.07 18.81
C ILE A 309 -1.17 19.03 19.92
N GLY A 310 -2.04 19.98 20.26
CA GLY A 310 -1.77 21.00 21.27
C GLY A 310 -0.82 22.12 20.81
N HIS A 311 -0.34 22.11 19.57
CA HIS A 311 0.58 23.13 19.09
C HIS A 311 -0.07 24.53 19.11
N LYS A 312 0.64 25.50 19.72
CA LYS A 312 0.11 26.83 20.03
C LYS A 312 -0.26 27.62 18.77
N TYR A 313 0.63 27.64 17.78
CA TYR A 313 0.52 28.52 16.60
C TYR A 313 0.14 27.77 15.32
N MET A 314 0.87 26.70 14.97
CA MET A 314 0.56 25.88 13.79
C MET A 314 -0.77 25.14 13.94
N LYS A 315 -1.71 25.41 13.03
CA LYS A 315 -3.02 24.74 12.90
C LYS A 315 -3.07 23.97 11.58
N PRO A 316 -4.06 23.11 11.32
CA PRO A 316 -4.16 22.37 10.05
C PRO A 316 -4.05 23.27 8.82
N LYS A 317 -4.72 24.43 8.80
CA LYS A 317 -4.61 25.43 7.72
C LYS A 317 -3.20 26.01 7.49
N SER A 318 -2.28 25.85 8.43
CA SER A 318 -0.91 26.37 8.32
C SER A 318 -0.10 25.68 7.22
N ILE A 319 -0.56 24.53 6.69
CA ILE A 319 0.08 23.87 5.55
C ILE A 319 0.12 24.73 4.27
N HIS A 320 -0.74 25.76 4.20
CA HIS A 320 -0.80 26.73 3.10
C HIS A 320 0.20 27.87 3.21
N ASN A 321 0.85 28.01 4.37
CA ASN A 321 1.89 29.01 4.56
C ASN A 321 3.26 28.40 4.23
N ASP A 322 3.87 28.86 3.14
CA ASP A 322 5.14 28.30 2.65
C ASP A 322 6.30 28.53 3.63
N ASP A 323 6.35 29.67 4.34
CA ASP A 323 7.37 29.92 5.37
C ASP A 323 7.28 28.90 6.52
N ILE A 324 6.05 28.53 6.93
CA ILE A 324 5.86 27.50 7.95
C ILE A 324 6.33 26.15 7.41
N VAL A 325 5.99 25.83 6.16
CA VAL A 325 6.38 24.55 5.57
C VAL A 325 7.90 24.42 5.47
N GLU A 326 8.59 25.43 4.93
CA GLU A 326 10.03 25.43 4.75
C GLU A 326 10.80 25.39 6.09
N ASN A 327 10.34 26.14 7.10
CA ASN A 327 11.07 26.23 8.37
C ASN A 327 10.83 25.03 9.31
N PHE A 328 9.72 24.31 9.16
CA PHE A 328 9.32 23.26 10.11
C PHE A 328 9.21 21.85 9.51
N SER A 329 9.44 21.68 8.21
CA SER A 329 9.41 20.37 7.52
C SER A 329 10.37 19.34 8.12
N LYS A 330 11.50 19.79 8.69
CA LYS A 330 12.50 18.91 9.34
C LYS A 330 12.10 18.42 10.73
N GLU A 331 11.11 19.08 11.35
CA GLU A 331 10.71 18.82 12.74
C GLU A 331 9.37 18.06 12.85
N TYR A 332 8.53 18.11 11.82
CA TYR A 332 7.19 17.53 11.84
C TYR A 332 6.91 16.74 10.56
N LEU A 333 6.59 15.44 10.72
CA LEU A 333 6.34 14.51 9.61
C LEU A 333 5.22 14.97 8.67
N TYR A 334 4.15 15.57 9.21
CA TYR A 334 3.04 16.06 8.41
C TYR A 334 3.52 17.18 7.48
N ILE A 335 4.27 18.13 8.04
CA ILE A 335 4.80 19.28 7.30
C ILE A 335 5.85 18.82 6.29
N SER A 336 6.69 17.85 6.64
CA SER A 336 7.60 17.17 5.71
C SER A 336 6.87 16.56 4.52
N GLY A 337 5.72 15.91 4.76
CA GLY A 337 4.87 15.36 3.70
C GLY A 337 4.36 16.45 2.75
N ILE A 338 3.85 17.55 3.30
CA ILE A 338 3.37 18.69 2.51
C ILE A 338 4.49 19.33 1.69
N GLU A 339 5.66 19.54 2.28
CA GLU A 339 6.85 20.06 1.59
C GLU A 339 7.22 19.19 0.39
N PHE A 340 7.26 17.87 0.59
CA PHE A 340 7.59 16.93 -0.47
C PHE A 340 6.57 16.99 -1.62
N ILE A 341 5.26 17.00 -1.29
CA ILE A 341 4.18 17.11 -2.27
C ILE A 341 4.32 18.40 -3.09
N LYS A 342 4.48 19.56 -2.44
CA LYS A 342 4.63 20.87 -3.12
C LYS A 342 5.89 20.93 -3.99
N LYS A 343 6.92 20.18 -3.64
CA LYS A 343 8.15 20.09 -4.44
C LYS A 343 7.92 19.30 -5.74
N VAL A 344 7.24 18.16 -5.65
CA VAL A 344 7.12 17.19 -6.77
C VAL A 344 5.89 17.45 -7.66
N LYS A 345 4.79 17.97 -7.12
CA LYS A 345 3.58 18.33 -7.87
C LYS A 345 3.61 19.82 -8.21
N LYS A 346 3.05 20.19 -9.37
CA LYS A 346 2.97 21.57 -9.85
C LYS A 346 1.51 22.00 -9.94
N GLY A 347 1.28 23.29 -9.77
CA GLY A 347 -0.06 23.90 -9.75
C GLY A 347 -0.56 24.16 -8.33
N PRO A 348 -1.78 24.70 -8.19
CA PRO A 348 -2.40 24.94 -6.90
C PRO A 348 -2.56 23.66 -6.07
N PHE A 349 -2.29 23.75 -4.76
CA PHE A 349 -2.34 22.61 -3.85
C PHE A 349 -3.73 21.94 -3.82
N SER A 350 -4.80 22.75 -3.85
CA SER A 350 -6.18 22.29 -3.89
C SER A 350 -6.55 21.51 -5.16
N GLU A 351 -5.80 21.66 -6.26
CA GLU A 351 -6.07 20.93 -7.51
C GLU A 351 -5.40 19.55 -7.54
N HIS A 352 -4.16 19.46 -7.06
CA HIS A 352 -3.39 18.22 -7.12
C HIS A 352 -3.43 17.38 -5.83
N SER A 353 -3.91 17.97 -4.73
CA SER A 353 -4.03 17.37 -3.40
C SER A 353 -5.30 17.84 -2.66
N PRO A 354 -6.49 17.75 -3.29
CA PRO A 354 -7.74 18.28 -2.74
C PRO A 354 -8.11 17.69 -1.38
N LEU A 355 -7.83 16.41 -1.12
CA LEU A 355 -8.17 15.81 0.18
C LEU A 355 -7.34 16.38 1.35
N LEU A 356 -6.04 16.61 1.14
CA LEU A 356 -5.21 17.28 2.14
C LEU A 356 -5.59 18.76 2.31
N ASP A 357 -6.04 19.40 1.22
CA ASP A 357 -6.57 20.77 1.24
C ASP A 357 -7.85 20.84 2.09
N ASP A 358 -8.80 19.93 1.88
CA ASP A 358 -10.03 19.82 2.68
C ASP A 358 -9.73 19.54 4.17
N ILE A 359 -8.79 18.61 4.45
CA ILE A 359 -8.35 18.31 5.82
C ILE A 359 -7.75 19.53 6.51
N SER A 360 -7.13 20.45 5.77
CA SER A 360 -6.60 21.71 6.32
C SER A 360 -7.69 22.61 6.92
N GLY A 361 -8.94 22.44 6.50
CA GLY A 361 -10.12 23.11 7.04
C GLY A 361 -10.58 22.58 8.40
N VAL A 362 -10.08 21.42 8.85
CA VAL A 362 -10.40 20.84 10.15
C VAL A 362 -9.85 21.75 11.27
N PRO A 363 -10.62 22.04 12.34
CA PRO A 363 -10.28 23.11 13.27
C PRO A 363 -9.04 22.85 14.14
N ASN A 364 -8.66 21.60 14.36
CA ASN A 364 -7.50 21.26 15.19
C ASN A 364 -6.89 19.90 14.84
N TRP A 365 -5.60 19.75 15.18
CA TRP A 365 -4.81 18.54 14.91
C TRP A 365 -5.30 17.28 15.62
N ASN A 366 -5.96 17.39 16.78
CA ASN A 366 -6.54 16.23 17.47
C ASN A 366 -7.67 15.59 16.63
N LYS A 367 -8.52 16.42 16.02
CA LYS A 367 -9.54 15.96 15.07
C LYS A 367 -8.94 15.42 13.77
N VAL A 368 -7.89 16.06 13.25
CA VAL A 368 -7.16 15.56 12.07
C VAL A 368 -6.60 14.17 12.35
N ASN A 369 -5.85 13.99 13.45
CA ASN A 369 -5.27 12.71 13.82
C ASN A 369 -6.33 11.61 14.02
N SER A 370 -7.40 11.92 14.75
CA SER A 370 -8.52 11.00 14.94
C SER A 370 -9.18 10.60 13.61
N GLY A 371 -9.38 11.56 12.70
CA GLY A 371 -9.94 11.32 11.38
C GLY A 371 -9.01 10.46 10.51
N LEU A 372 -7.71 10.74 10.53
CA LEU A 372 -6.71 9.99 9.78
C LEU A 372 -6.56 8.54 10.27
N LEU A 373 -6.64 8.28 11.58
CA LEU A 373 -6.65 6.91 12.10
C LEU A 373 -7.88 6.12 11.59
N LYS A 374 -9.06 6.73 11.58
CA LYS A 374 -10.28 6.09 11.02
C LYS A 374 -10.15 5.88 9.51
N MET A 375 -9.64 6.87 8.80
CA MET A 375 -9.46 6.81 7.36
C MET A 375 -8.38 5.77 6.98
N TYR A 376 -7.31 5.61 7.76
CA TYR A 376 -6.31 4.56 7.52
C TYR A 376 -6.93 3.17 7.59
N LYS A 377 -7.78 2.93 8.60
CA LYS A 377 -8.53 1.67 8.68
C LYS A 377 -9.39 1.45 7.43
N ALA A 378 -10.22 2.43 7.06
CA ALA A 378 -11.19 2.28 5.98
C ALA A 378 -10.57 2.27 4.57
N GLU A 379 -9.57 3.12 4.33
CA GLU A 379 -9.00 3.37 2.99
C GLU A 379 -7.69 2.62 2.73
N VAL A 380 -7.08 2.03 3.75
CA VAL A 380 -5.90 1.16 3.57
C VAL A 380 -6.22 -0.26 4.02
N LEU A 381 -6.55 -0.46 5.30
CA LEU A 381 -6.66 -1.80 5.86
C LEU A 381 -7.96 -2.53 5.48
N GLU A 382 -9.04 -1.83 5.16
CA GLU A 382 -10.32 -2.42 4.71
C GLU A 382 -10.42 -2.48 3.17
N LYS A 383 -9.35 -2.17 2.44
CA LYS A 383 -9.30 -2.28 0.98
C LYS A 383 -8.62 -3.57 0.54
N VAL A 384 -9.42 -4.48 -0.04
CA VAL A 384 -8.91 -5.74 -0.62
C VAL A 384 -7.78 -5.50 -1.62
N PRO A 385 -7.85 -4.53 -2.56
CA PRO A 385 -6.77 -4.33 -3.53
C PRO A 385 -5.40 -4.01 -2.90
N ILE A 386 -5.40 -3.45 -1.69
CA ILE A 386 -4.19 -3.13 -0.93
C ILE A 386 -3.80 -4.35 -0.09
N MET A 387 -4.71 -4.83 0.76
CA MET A 387 -4.43 -5.87 1.74
C MET A 387 -4.29 -7.29 1.17
N GLN A 388 -4.70 -7.54 -0.08
CA GLN A 388 -4.37 -8.79 -0.79
C GLN A 388 -2.86 -9.03 -0.93
N HIS A 389 -2.05 -7.98 -0.76
CA HIS A 389 -0.59 -8.06 -0.78
C HIS A 389 0.04 -8.13 0.62
N PHE A 390 -0.75 -7.93 1.67
CA PHE A 390 -0.29 -8.07 3.05
C PHE A 390 0.04 -9.53 3.37
N LEU A 391 1.13 -9.75 4.09
CA LEU A 391 1.65 -11.07 4.42
C LEU A 391 1.14 -11.53 5.79
N PHE A 392 0.88 -12.82 5.93
CA PHE A 392 0.43 -13.42 7.18
C PHE A 392 1.28 -14.64 7.52
N GLY A 393 1.84 -14.64 8.73
CA GLY A 393 2.68 -15.70 9.27
C GLY A 393 2.18 -16.13 10.66
N TRP A 394 3.08 -16.60 11.51
CA TRP A 394 2.73 -16.97 12.88
C TRP A 394 2.67 -15.76 13.84
N LEU A 395 3.48 -14.73 13.60
CA LEU A 395 3.46 -13.46 14.33
C LEU A 395 2.18 -12.67 14.01
N ILE A 396 1.78 -12.59 12.74
CA ILE A 396 0.52 -11.97 12.33
C ILE A 396 -0.37 -13.01 11.67
N LYS A 397 -1.22 -13.65 12.47
CA LYS A 397 -2.14 -14.68 11.99
C LYS A 397 -3.38 -14.05 11.36
N CYS A 398 -3.88 -14.71 10.31
CA CYS A 398 -5.24 -14.52 9.83
C CYS A 398 -5.90 -15.89 9.82
N ASP A 399 -6.99 -16.03 10.57
CA ASP A 399 -7.79 -17.26 10.65
C ASP A 399 -8.58 -17.42 9.33
N GLY A 400 -7.86 -17.69 8.24
CA GLY A 400 -8.39 -17.86 6.89
C GLY A 400 -8.12 -19.25 6.32
N SER A 401 -7.44 -20.13 7.06
CA SER A 401 -7.22 -21.52 6.66
C SER A 401 -8.29 -22.41 7.28
N ASN A 402 -8.95 -23.23 6.47
CA ASN A 402 -9.98 -24.20 6.89
C ASN A 402 -9.45 -25.30 7.85
N LEU A 403 -8.19 -25.20 8.28
CA LEU A 403 -7.47 -26.16 9.11
C LEU A 403 -7.38 -25.73 10.58
N ASP A 404 -7.48 -24.43 10.89
CA ASP A 404 -7.29 -23.93 12.26
C ASP A 404 -8.57 -23.98 13.13
N GLY A 405 -9.74 -24.10 12.50
CA GLY A 405 -11.02 -24.28 13.20
C GLY A 405 -11.08 -25.57 14.02
N ILE A 406 -10.24 -26.56 13.69
CA ILE A 406 -10.14 -27.83 14.42
C ILE A 406 -9.20 -27.65 15.63
N MET A 407 -8.07 -26.95 15.48
CA MET A 407 -7.10 -26.76 16.56
C MET A 407 -7.60 -25.79 17.65
N HIS A 408 -8.35 -24.75 17.28
CA HIS A 408 -8.96 -23.83 18.25
C HIS A 408 -10.08 -24.50 19.05
N TRP A 409 -10.76 -25.50 18.49
CA TRP A 409 -11.72 -26.34 19.22
C TRP A 409 -11.01 -27.27 20.22
N PHE A 410 -9.91 -27.92 19.82
CA PHE A 410 -9.16 -28.81 20.71
C PHE A 410 -8.55 -28.06 21.91
N SER A 411 -7.97 -26.87 21.70
CA SER A 411 -7.40 -26.05 22.78
C SER A 411 -8.44 -25.60 23.81
N LEU A 412 -9.65 -25.23 23.37
CA LEU A 412 -10.73 -24.85 24.28
C LEU A 412 -11.30 -26.06 25.06
N THR A 413 -11.33 -27.25 24.45
CA THR A 413 -11.81 -28.46 25.14
C THR A 413 -10.82 -29.01 26.16
N GLU A 414 -9.50 -28.91 25.94
CA GLU A 414 -8.51 -29.33 26.94
C GLU A 414 -8.53 -28.44 28.18
N THR A 415 -8.68 -27.12 28.00
CA THR A 415 -8.70 -26.18 29.13
C THR A 415 -10.00 -26.28 29.93
N SER A 416 -11.10 -26.72 29.30
CA SER A 416 -12.39 -26.95 29.98
C SER A 416 -12.50 -28.32 30.65
N LEU A 417 -11.74 -29.34 30.22
CA LEU A 417 -11.77 -30.67 30.84
C LEU A 417 -10.88 -30.74 32.09
N ILE A 418 -9.80 -29.95 32.14
CA ILE A 418 -8.90 -29.90 33.30
C ILE A 418 -9.56 -29.16 34.49
N SER A 419 -10.42 -28.17 34.22
CA SER A 419 -11.16 -27.43 35.28
C SER A 419 -12.38 -28.16 35.85
N LEU A 420 -12.69 -29.37 35.36
CA LEU A 420 -13.76 -30.24 35.87
C LEU A 420 -13.23 -31.46 36.65
N LEU A 421 -11.91 -31.58 36.82
CA LEU A 421 -11.25 -32.68 37.54
C LEU A 421 -10.34 -32.22 38.70
N GLU A 422 -10.40 -30.94 39.07
CA GLU A 422 -9.92 -30.39 40.35
C GLU A 422 -11.11 -29.84 41.15
#